data_AF-A0A2K5D6D7-F1
#
_entry.id   AF-A0A2K5D6D7-F1
#
_cell.length_a   1.000
_cell.length_b   1.000
_cell.length_c   1.000
_cell.angle_alpha   90.00
_cell.angle_beta   90.00
_cell.angle_gamma   90.00
#
_symmetry.space_group_name_H-M   'P 1'
#
loop_
_entity.id
_entity.type
_entity.pdbx_description
1 polymer ?
#
loop_
_entity_poly.entity_id
_entity_poly.type
_entity_poly.pdbx_seq_one_letter_code
_entity_poly.pdbx_strand_id
1 'polypeptide(L)'
;MDAGSLYEPVTPHWFYCKIIDSKETWIPFNSEDSQQLEEAYSSGKDCNGRVVPTDGGRYDVHLGERMRYAVYWDELASEVRRCTWFYKGDKDNKYVPYSESFSQVLEETYMLAVTLDEWKKKLESPNREIIILHNPKENLYK
;
A
#
# COMPACT_ATOMS: atom_id res chain seq x y z
N MET A 1 33.66 -0.44 12.71
CA MET A 1 32.53 0.50 12.75
C MET A 1 31.47 -0.13 11.87
N ASP A 2 30.49 -0.79 12.47
CA ASP A 2 29.39 -1.37 11.70
C ASP A 2 28.63 -0.21 11.07
N ALA A 3 28.51 -0.22 9.75
CA ALA A 3 27.56 0.64 9.06
C ALA A 3 26.19 0.28 9.62
N GLY A 4 25.60 1.17 10.42
CA GLY A 4 24.20 1.07 10.80
C GLY A 4 23.40 0.77 9.54
N SER A 5 22.52 -0.23 9.59
CA SER A 5 21.76 -0.67 8.43
C SER A 5 21.04 0.56 7.87
N LEU A 6 21.50 1.07 6.73
CA LEU A 6 20.89 2.22 6.09
C LEU A 6 19.46 1.79 5.74
N TYR A 7 18.49 2.59 6.18
CA TYR A 7 17.09 2.32 5.89
C TYR A 7 16.86 2.43 4.38
N GLU A 8 16.21 1.42 3.81
CA GLU A 8 15.75 1.40 2.42
C GLU A 8 14.22 1.53 2.41
N PRO A 9 13.65 2.52 1.70
CA PRO A 9 12.20 2.68 1.60
C PRO A 9 11.54 1.46 0.95
N VAL A 10 10.42 1.00 1.49
CA VAL A 10 9.69 -0.11 0.86
C VAL A 10 9.00 0.33 -0.43
N THR A 11 9.02 -0.56 -1.41
CA THR A 11 8.40 -0.34 -2.71
C THR A 11 6.87 -0.33 -2.59
N PRO A 12 6.20 0.74 -3.07
CA PRO A 12 4.74 0.80 -3.09
C PRO A 12 4.16 -0.14 -4.14
N HIS A 13 2.95 -0.64 -3.85
CA HIS A 13 2.18 -1.47 -4.76
C HIS A 13 0.77 -0.88 -4.90
N TRP A 14 0.20 -0.97 -6.10
CA TRP A 14 -1.12 -0.43 -6.39
C TRP A 14 -2.17 -1.55 -6.42
N PHE A 15 -3.30 -1.31 -5.75
CA PHE A 15 -4.43 -2.22 -5.70
C PHE A 15 -5.73 -1.48 -6.01
N TYR A 16 -6.73 -2.21 -6.48
CA TYR A 16 -8.11 -1.74 -6.52
C TYR A 16 -9.02 -2.68 -5.72
N CYS A 17 -10.08 -2.12 -5.12
CA CYS A 17 -11.05 -2.87 -4.34
C CYS A 17 -12.21 -3.35 -5.23
N LYS A 18 -12.59 -4.62 -5.11
CA LYS A 18 -13.83 -5.16 -5.67
C LYS A 18 -14.64 -5.83 -4.59
N ILE A 19 -15.97 -5.72 -4.69
CA ILE A 19 -16.89 -6.50 -3.86
C ILE A 19 -17.13 -7.83 -4.58
N ILE A 20 -16.66 -8.92 -3.99
CA ILE A 20 -16.86 -10.29 -4.48
C ILE A 20 -17.55 -11.06 -3.36
N ASP A 21 -18.72 -11.65 -3.63
CA ASP A 21 -19.53 -12.35 -2.63
C ASP A 21 -19.80 -11.53 -1.36
N SER A 22 -20.15 -10.24 -1.54
CA SER A 22 -20.36 -9.26 -0.46
C SER A 22 -19.14 -8.99 0.44
N LYS A 23 -17.94 -9.40 0.03
CA LYS A 23 -16.67 -9.12 0.72
C LYS A 23 -15.77 -8.24 -0.13
N GLU A 24 -15.18 -7.23 0.49
CA GLU A 24 -14.12 -6.42 -0.12
C GLU A 24 -12.89 -7.28 -0.41
N THR A 25 -12.43 -7.24 -1.65
CA THR A 25 -11.24 -7.93 -2.12
C THR A 25 -10.33 -6.92 -2.80
N TRP A 26 -9.11 -6.79 -2.28
CA TRP A 26 -8.06 -5.99 -2.87
C TRP A 26 -7.31 -6.80 -3.93
N ILE A 27 -7.32 -6.31 -5.17
CA ILE A 27 -6.70 -6.95 -6.32
C ILE A 27 -5.53 -6.08 -6.79
N PRO A 28 -4.32 -6.65 -6.95
CA PRO A 28 -3.19 -5.88 -7.44
C PRO A 28 -3.40 -5.48 -8.91
N PHE A 29 -2.96 -4.29 -9.27
CA PHE A 29 -2.78 -3.94 -10.67
C PHE A 29 -1.65 -4.81 -11.27
N ASN A 30 -1.67 -4.99 -12.59
CA ASN A 30 -0.54 -5.62 -13.27
C ASN A 30 0.70 -4.71 -13.20
N SER A 31 1.87 -5.24 -13.58
CA SER A 31 3.13 -4.52 -13.46
C SER A 31 3.19 -3.22 -14.27
N GLU A 32 2.63 -3.22 -15.48
CA GLU A 32 2.65 -2.04 -16.38
C GLU A 32 1.76 -0.92 -15.83
N ASP A 33 0.52 -1.25 -15.45
CA ASP A 33 -0.41 -0.30 -14.84
C ASP A 33 0.13 0.23 -13.50
N SER A 34 0.70 -0.65 -12.67
CA SER A 34 1.30 -0.25 -11.39
C SER A 34 2.46 0.72 -11.58
N GLN A 35 3.32 0.48 -12.57
CA GLN A 35 4.43 1.38 -12.88
C GLN A 35 3.93 2.74 -13.35
N GLN A 36 2.97 2.78 -14.27
CA GLN A 36 2.40 4.03 -14.77
C GLN A 36 1.73 4.83 -13.66
N LEU A 37 0.98 4.16 -12.78
CA LEU A 37 0.36 4.77 -11.61
C LEU A 37 1.41 5.36 -10.66
N GLU A 38 2.50 4.64 -10.40
CA GLU A 38 3.55 5.11 -9.51
C GLU A 38 4.36 6.27 -10.10
N GLU A 39 4.74 6.19 -11.38
CA GLU A 39 5.40 7.29 -12.09
C GLU A 39 4.51 8.53 -12.11
N ALA A 40 3.20 8.32 -12.29
CA ALA A 40 2.24 9.39 -12.27
C ALA A 40 2.08 10.01 -10.88
N TYR A 41 1.99 9.21 -9.84
CA TYR A 41 1.92 9.69 -8.48
C TYR A 41 3.19 10.42 -8.03
N SER A 42 4.35 9.87 -8.37
CA SER A 42 5.67 10.36 -7.93
C SER A 42 6.22 11.53 -8.74
N SER A 43 5.50 12.01 -9.76
CA SER A 43 6.00 13.08 -10.64
C SER A 43 6.05 14.48 -10.00
N GLY A 44 5.71 14.62 -8.71
CA GLY A 44 5.70 15.90 -7.98
C GLY A 44 4.67 16.93 -8.47
N LYS A 45 3.75 16.54 -9.35
CA LYS A 45 2.64 17.37 -9.84
C LYS A 45 1.40 17.07 -9.00
N ASP A 46 0.48 18.03 -8.94
CA ASP A 46 -0.83 17.81 -8.30
C ASP A 46 -1.52 16.59 -8.94
N CYS A 47 -2.00 15.68 -8.09
CA CYS A 47 -2.74 14.50 -8.51
C CYS A 47 -4.20 14.83 -8.87
N ASN A 48 -4.69 16.03 -8.52
CA ASN A 48 -6.04 16.46 -8.88
C ASN A 48 -6.20 16.54 -10.40
N GLY A 49 -7.26 15.90 -10.91
CA GLY A 49 -7.55 15.81 -12.34
C GLY A 49 -6.57 14.92 -13.11
N ARG A 50 -5.62 14.24 -12.45
CA ARG A 50 -4.70 13.31 -13.11
C ARG A 50 -5.37 11.95 -13.28
N VAL A 51 -5.51 11.54 -14.54
CA VAL A 51 -6.11 10.27 -14.94
C VAL A 51 -5.05 9.38 -15.56
N VAL A 52 -5.02 8.11 -15.16
CA VAL A 52 -4.14 7.08 -15.72
C VAL A 52 -5.00 5.95 -16.28
N PRO A 53 -4.93 5.65 -17.59
CA PRO A 53 -5.63 4.51 -18.17
C PRO A 53 -4.99 3.21 -17.67
N THR A 54 -5.83 2.24 -17.36
CA THR A 54 -5.45 0.92 -16.83
C THR A 54 -6.23 -0.19 -17.55
N ASP A 55 -5.80 -1.44 -17.38
CA ASP A 55 -6.41 -2.60 -18.01
C ASP A 55 -6.49 -2.48 -19.55
N GLY A 56 -5.52 -1.82 -20.18
CA GLY A 56 -5.52 -1.55 -21.63
C GLY A 56 -6.52 -0.47 -22.06
N GLY A 57 -6.80 0.52 -21.19
CA GLY A 57 -7.70 1.64 -21.46
C GLY A 57 -9.17 1.35 -21.16
N ARG A 58 -9.48 0.21 -20.55
CA ARG A 58 -10.85 -0.15 -20.15
C ARG A 58 -11.31 0.55 -18.89
N TYR A 59 -10.36 0.93 -18.04
CA TYR A 59 -10.59 1.64 -16.80
C TYR A 59 -9.68 2.84 -16.68
N ASP A 60 -10.18 3.92 -16.10
CA ASP A 60 -9.43 5.12 -15.79
C ASP A 60 -9.27 5.26 -14.27
N VAL A 61 -8.04 5.42 -13.80
CA VAL A 61 -7.74 5.72 -12.40
C VAL A 61 -7.56 7.22 -12.24
N HIS A 62 -8.45 7.82 -11.46
CA HIS A 62 -8.38 9.21 -11.03
C HIS A 62 -7.51 9.28 -9.78
N LEU A 63 -6.25 9.69 -9.95
CA LEU A 63 -5.26 9.62 -8.87
C LEU A 63 -5.65 10.50 -7.68
N GLY A 64 -6.10 11.74 -7.90
CA GLY A 64 -6.49 12.63 -6.81
C GLY A 64 -7.62 12.08 -5.92
N GLU A 65 -8.58 11.38 -6.53
CA GLU A 65 -9.73 10.80 -5.82
C GLU A 65 -9.45 9.42 -5.25
N ARG A 66 -8.38 8.75 -5.71
CA ARG A 66 -8.11 7.33 -5.44
C ARG A 66 -9.28 6.44 -5.86
N MET A 67 -9.83 6.72 -7.04
CA MET A 67 -10.97 5.99 -7.61
C MET A 67 -10.69 5.51 -9.03
N ARG A 68 -11.22 4.34 -9.38
CA ARG A 68 -11.17 3.74 -10.71
C ARG A 68 -12.56 3.67 -11.32
N TYR A 69 -12.68 4.11 -12.57
CA TYR A 69 -13.94 4.18 -13.32
C TYR A 69 -13.86 3.34 -14.59
N ALA A 70 -14.94 2.65 -14.92
CA ALA A 70 -15.05 1.99 -16.22
C ALA A 70 -15.27 3.04 -17.32
N VAL A 71 -14.57 2.89 -18.45
CA VAL A 71 -14.61 3.87 -19.54
C VAL A 71 -15.75 3.59 -20.51
N TYR A 72 -16.04 2.31 -20.76
CA TYR A 72 -16.95 1.88 -21.84
C TYR A 72 -18.26 1.28 -21.34
N TRP A 73 -18.47 1.17 -20.02
CA TRP A 73 -19.70 0.64 -19.42
C TRP A 73 -19.97 1.28 -18.07
N ASP A 74 -21.22 1.19 -17.63
CA ASP A 74 -21.61 1.65 -16.30
C ASP A 74 -21.23 0.60 -15.25
N GLU A 75 -20.33 0.99 -14.36
CA GLU A 75 -19.93 0.22 -13.18
C GLU A 75 -19.75 1.19 -12.01
N LEU A 76 -19.98 0.71 -10.79
CA LEU A 76 -19.65 1.49 -9.61
C LEU A 76 -18.14 1.72 -9.54
N ALA A 77 -17.75 2.95 -9.24
CA ALA A 77 -16.35 3.31 -9.07
C ALA A 77 -15.73 2.47 -7.95
N SER A 78 -14.51 1.99 -8.20
CA SER A 78 -13.78 1.13 -7.28
C SER A 78 -12.67 1.92 -6.60
N GLU A 79 -12.50 1.77 -5.28
CA GLU A 79 -11.38 2.38 -4.56
C GLU A 79 -10.05 1.87 -5.11
N VAL A 80 -9.08 2.77 -5.25
CA VAL A 80 -7.69 2.49 -5.60
C VAL A 80 -6.80 2.84 -4.41
N ARG A 81 -5.78 2.04 -4.15
CA ARG A 81 -4.90 2.25 -3.00
C ARG A 81 -3.45 1.96 -3.35
N ARG A 82 -2.57 2.91 -3.02
CA ARG A 82 -1.11 2.76 -3.04
C ARG A 82 -0.63 2.26 -1.68
N CYS A 83 0.02 1.12 -1.62
CA CYS A 83 0.24 0.43 -0.34
C CYS A 83 1.68 -0.04 -0.22
N THR A 84 2.27 0.22 0.95
CA THR A 84 3.61 -0.28 1.32
C THR A 84 3.55 -1.31 2.44
N TRP A 85 2.46 -1.32 3.21
CA TRP A 85 2.26 -2.24 4.33
C TRP A 85 0.96 -3.02 4.21
N PHE A 86 1.01 -4.28 4.65
CA PHE A 86 -0.10 -5.22 4.55
C PHE A 86 -0.30 -5.94 5.88
N TYR A 87 -1.52 -6.40 6.10
CA TYR A 87 -1.84 -7.33 7.17
C TYR A 87 -2.50 -8.58 6.62
N LYS A 88 -2.49 -9.63 7.43
CA LYS A 88 -3.12 -10.91 7.14
C LYS A 88 -3.71 -11.41 8.44
N GLY A 89 -5.03 -11.62 8.47
CA GLY A 89 -5.66 -12.26 9.61
C GLY A 89 -5.19 -13.71 9.76
N ASP A 90 -5.23 -14.27 10.97
CA ASP A 90 -4.74 -15.62 11.29
C ASP A 90 -5.30 -16.72 10.36
N LYS A 91 -6.51 -16.52 9.85
CA LYS A 91 -7.23 -17.47 8.98
C LYS A 91 -7.36 -17.01 7.53
N ASP A 92 -6.90 -15.80 7.21
CA ASP A 92 -6.98 -15.27 5.85
C ASP A 92 -5.79 -15.78 5.04
N ASN A 93 -6.03 -16.16 3.78
CA ASN A 93 -4.94 -16.55 2.86
C ASN A 93 -4.43 -15.38 2.02
N LYS A 94 -5.06 -14.21 2.11
CA LYS A 94 -4.75 -13.03 1.31
C LYS A 94 -4.27 -11.91 2.22
N TYR A 95 -3.25 -11.19 1.75
CA TYR A 95 -2.82 -9.95 2.37
C TYR A 95 -3.80 -8.84 2.02
N VAL A 96 -4.13 -8.02 3.01
CA VAL A 96 -4.97 -6.84 2.86
C VAL A 96 -4.09 -5.61 3.04
N PRO A 97 -4.10 -4.66 2.08
CA PRO A 97 -3.35 -3.43 2.24
C PRO A 97 -3.92 -2.55 3.35
N TYR A 98 -3.05 -2.02 4.21
CA TYR A 98 -3.43 -0.91 5.07
C TYR A 98 -3.76 0.34 4.24
N SER A 99 -4.53 1.27 4.81
CA SER A 99 -4.75 2.57 4.16
C SER A 99 -3.43 3.27 3.88
N GLU A 100 -3.42 4.16 2.88
CA GLU A 100 -2.24 4.97 2.54
C GLU A 100 -1.71 5.75 3.73
N SER A 101 -2.61 6.42 4.46
CA SER A 101 -2.29 7.20 5.65
C SER A 101 -1.67 6.36 6.76
N PHE A 102 -2.20 5.17 7.02
CA PHE A 102 -1.67 4.31 8.08
C PHE A 102 -0.38 3.60 7.65
N SER A 103 -0.26 3.24 6.38
CA SER A 103 0.98 2.72 5.80
C SER A 103 2.12 3.73 5.93
N GLN A 104 1.84 5.04 5.79
CA GLN A 104 2.84 6.08 6.03
C GLN A 104 3.30 6.11 7.50
N VAL A 105 2.37 6.01 8.46
CA VAL A 105 2.72 5.96 9.89
C VAL A 105 3.59 4.73 10.21
N LEU A 106 3.25 3.58 9.63
CA LEU A 106 4.04 2.35 9.77
C LEU A 106 5.45 2.55 9.19
N GLU A 107 5.54 3.17 8.02
CA GLU A 107 6.81 3.42 7.33
C GLU A 107 7.73 4.35 8.12
N GLU A 108 7.20 5.47 8.60
CA GLU A 108 7.95 6.42 9.43
C GLU A 108 8.44 5.75 10.72
N THR A 109 7.60 4.92 11.34
CA THR A 109 7.98 4.20 12.56
C THR A 109 9.04 3.13 12.29
N TYR A 110 8.93 2.42 11.17
CA TYR A 110 9.91 1.43 10.74
C TYR A 110 11.26 2.08 10.41
N MET A 111 11.25 3.19 9.67
CA MET A 111 12.44 3.99 9.39
C MET A 111 13.15 4.41 10.69
N LEU A 112 12.40 4.94 11.67
CA LEU A 112 12.96 5.32 12.98
C LEU A 112 13.51 4.12 13.75
N ALA A 113 12.81 2.99 13.74
CA ALA A 113 13.26 1.77 14.40
C ALA A 113 14.58 1.24 13.80
N VAL A 114 14.70 1.25 12.47
CA VAL A 114 15.93 0.86 11.76
C VAL A 114 17.06 1.84 12.03
N THR A 115 16.79 3.15 11.95
CA THR A 115 17.81 4.20 12.05
C THR A 115 18.36 4.36 13.47
N LEU A 116 17.49 4.23 14.49
CA LEU A 116 17.85 4.38 15.90
C LEU A 116 18.17 3.03 16.58
N ASP A 117 18.02 1.92 15.86
CA ASP A 117 18.05 0.55 16.41
C ASP A 117 17.07 0.33 17.60
N GLU A 118 15.96 1.08 17.59
CA GLU A 118 14.92 1.05 18.62
C GLU A 118 13.69 0.25 18.16
N TRP A 119 13.70 -1.04 18.48
CA TRP A 119 12.63 -1.97 18.10
C TRP A 119 11.55 -2.13 19.18
N LYS A 120 10.51 -2.93 18.88
CA LYS A 120 9.40 -3.24 19.81
C LYS A 120 8.50 -2.05 20.15
N LYS A 121 8.51 -1.00 19.30
CA LYS A 121 7.52 0.08 19.35
C LYS A 121 6.14 -0.50 19.04
N LYS A 122 5.15 -0.11 19.86
CA LYS A 122 3.75 -0.52 19.72
C LYS A 122 3.00 0.56 18.95
N LEU A 123 2.35 0.16 17.87
CA LEU A 123 1.44 1.01 17.09
C LEU A 123 0.04 0.42 17.21
N GLU A 124 -0.97 1.28 17.32
CA GLU A 124 -2.37 0.84 17.27
C GLU A 124 -2.90 1.02 15.85
N SER A 125 -3.43 -0.05 15.27
CA SER A 125 -4.07 -0.02 13.97
C SER A 125 -5.44 0.67 14.03
N PRO A 126 -5.99 1.13 12.89
CA PRO A 126 -7.36 1.66 12.85
C PRO A 126 -8.42 0.67 13.39
N ASN A 127 -8.11 -0.62 13.37
CA ASN A 127 -8.96 -1.69 13.89
C ASN A 127 -8.69 -2.01 15.38
N ARG A 128 -7.89 -1.19 16.07
CA ARG A 128 -7.45 -1.34 17.47
C ARG A 128 -6.56 -2.56 17.74
N GLU A 129 -5.88 -3.06 16.72
CA GLU A 129 -4.89 -4.12 16.87
C GLU A 129 -3.53 -3.52 17.21
N ILE A 130 -2.77 -4.17 18.08
CA ILE A 130 -1.42 -3.71 18.44
C ILE A 130 -0.41 -4.35 17.48
N ILE A 131 0.28 -3.50 16.72
CA ILE A 131 1.37 -3.88 15.82
C ILE A 131 2.70 -3.64 16.54
N ILE A 132 3.59 -4.63 16.49
CA ILE A 132 4.93 -4.57 17.07
C ILE A 132 5.95 -4.77 15.96
N LEU A 133 6.85 -3.80 15.77
CA LEU A 133 7.95 -3.93 14.81
C LEU A 133 9.10 -4.72 15.43
N HIS A 134 9.53 -5.79 14.75
CA HIS A 134 10.60 -6.67 15.18
C HIS A 134 11.86 -6.48 14.34
N ASN A 135 13.03 -6.60 14.99
CA ASN A 135 14.31 -6.55 14.29
C ASN A 135 14.44 -7.78 13.38
N PRO A 136 14.64 -7.62 12.07
CA PRO A 136 14.81 -8.75 11.15
C PRO A 136 16.02 -9.63 11.50
N LYS A 137 17.07 -9.07 12.13
CA LYS A 137 18.25 -9.81 12.56
C LYS A 137 17.99 -10.73 13.75
N GLU A 138 17.06 -10.39 14.64
CA GLU A 138 16.72 -11.27 15.79
C GLU A 138 15.93 -12.51 15.37
N ASN A 139 15.19 -12.44 14.26
CA ASN A 139 14.43 -13.58 13.75
C ASN A 139 15.28 -14.61 12.98
N LEU A 140 16.54 -14.30 12.66
CA LEU A 140 17.45 -15.23 11.97
C LEU A 140 18.07 -16.30 12.90
N TYR A 141 17.90 -16.16 14.22
CA TYR A 141 18.48 -17.06 15.22
C TYR A 141 17.44 -17.88 15.99
N LYS A 142 16.21 -17.98 15.46
CA LYS A 142 15.14 -18.86 15.97
C LYS A 142 14.80 -19.91 14.93
#